data_AF-A0A8X6GZI7-F1
#
_entry.id   AF-A0A8X6GZI7-F1
#
_cell.length_a   1.000
_cell.length_b   1.000
_cell.length_c   1.000
_cell.angle_alpha   90.00
_cell.angle_beta   90.00
_cell.angle_gamma   90.00
#
_symmetry.space_group_name_H-M   'P 1'
#
loop_
_entity.id
_entity.type
_entity.pdbx_description
1 polymer ?
#
loop_
_entity_poly.entity_id
_entity_poly.type
_entity_poly.pdbx_seq_one_letter_code
_entity_poly.pdbx_strand_id
1 'polypeptide(L)'
;MLVSNGVSISTIPEIANTLAETFAKTSSCDNYTPAFQALKRREERVKLNFSSSNDEGYNSPITLLELRVALHRSGNTVAGPDGLHYIMLRHLSESSILSLLLLFNRIWET
;
A
#
# COMPACT_ATOMS: atom_id res chain seq x y z
N MET A 1 30.02 6.26 7.56
CA MET A 1 30.99 5.14 7.58
C MET A 1 30.25 3.93 8.14
N LEU A 2 30.15 2.87 7.36
CA LEU A 2 29.53 1.58 7.74
C LEU A 2 30.66 0.58 8.00
N VAL A 3 30.51 -0.31 8.99
CA VAL A 3 31.45 -1.42 9.19
C VAL A 3 30.73 -2.72 8.89
N SER A 4 31.26 -3.53 7.97
CA SER A 4 30.71 -4.83 7.60
C SER A 4 31.82 -5.87 7.57
N ASN A 5 31.63 -6.99 8.27
CA ASN A 5 32.63 -8.07 8.42
C ASN A 5 34.04 -7.56 8.82
N GLY A 6 34.12 -6.51 9.63
CA GLY A 6 35.37 -5.89 10.07
C GLY A 6 36.01 -4.89 9.08
N VAL A 7 35.41 -4.65 7.91
CA VAL A 7 35.87 -3.69 6.91
C VAL A 7 35.10 -2.38 7.03
N SER A 8 35.81 -1.25 7.01
CA SER A 8 35.22 0.09 7.01
C SER A 8 34.91 0.56 5.59
N ILE A 9 33.65 0.91 5.35
CA ILE A 9 33.11 1.33 4.07
C ILE A 9 32.66 2.79 4.19
N SER A 10 33.13 3.63 3.28
CA SER A 10 32.98 5.09 3.39
C SER A 10 32.27 5.74 2.21
N THR A 11 32.20 5.09 1.06
CA THR A 11 31.50 5.66 -0.11
C THR A 11 30.00 5.34 -0.04
N ILE A 12 29.17 6.30 -0.46
CA ILE A 12 27.70 6.14 -0.44
C ILE A 12 27.24 4.92 -1.27
N PRO A 13 27.76 4.66 -2.49
CA PRO A 13 27.35 3.50 -3.27
C PRO A 13 27.71 2.17 -2.59
N GLU A 14 28.92 2.05 -2.03
CA GLU A 14 29.33 0.82 -1.35
C GLU A 14 28.55 0.60 -0.05
N ILE A 15 28.23 1.67 0.69
CA ILE A 15 27.35 1.59 1.87
C ILE A 15 25.97 1.08 1.45
N ALA A 16 25.38 1.62 0.38
CA ALA A 16 24.08 1.19 -0.13
C ALA A 16 24.10 -0.28 -0.57
N ASN A 17 25.12 -0.70 -1.33
CA ASN A 17 25.27 -2.08 -1.77
C ASN A 17 25.44 -3.04 -0.59
N THR A 18 26.27 -2.68 0.39
CA THR A 18 26.49 -3.51 1.58
C THR A 18 25.21 -3.71 2.38
N LEU A 19 24.40 -2.65 2.53
CA LEU A 19 23.09 -2.76 3.16
C LEU A 19 22.16 -3.66 2.35
N ALA A 20 22.08 -3.46 1.03
CA ALA A 20 21.26 -4.27 0.15
C ALA A 20 21.64 -5.76 0.20
N GLU A 21 22.93 -6.09 0.14
CA GLU A 21 23.44 -7.46 0.28
C GLU A 21 23.10 -8.05 1.65
N THR A 22 23.23 -7.27 2.71
CA THR A 22 22.89 -7.72 4.07
C THR A 22 21.39 -8.04 4.17
N PHE A 23 20.53 -7.17 3.63
CA PHE A 23 19.10 -7.43 3.58
C PHE A 23 18.76 -8.65 2.73
N ALA A 24 19.34 -8.76 1.54
CA ALA A 24 19.14 -9.91 0.65
C ALA A 24 19.56 -11.23 1.32
N LYS A 25 20.70 -11.23 2.01
CA LYS A 25 21.19 -12.40 2.75
C LYS A 25 20.26 -12.74 3.90
N THR A 26 19.88 -11.77 4.74
CA THR A 26 19.02 -12.01 5.91
C THR A 26 17.62 -12.46 5.50
N SER A 27 17.08 -11.91 4.42
CA SER A 27 15.77 -12.26 3.87
C SER A 27 15.82 -13.44 2.89
N SER A 28 16.98 -14.07 2.69
CA SER A 28 17.12 -15.20 1.76
C SER A 28 16.29 -16.39 2.21
N CYS A 29 15.69 -17.07 1.23
CA CYS A 29 15.00 -18.34 1.45
C CYS A 29 15.95 -19.45 1.94
N ASP A 30 17.25 -19.28 1.73
CA ASP A 30 18.28 -20.21 2.19
C ASP A 30 18.37 -20.27 3.72
N ASN A 31 17.92 -19.23 4.42
CA ASN A 31 17.88 -19.21 5.89
C ASN A 31 16.71 -20.01 6.47
N TYR A 32 15.78 -20.48 5.65
CA TYR A 32 14.67 -21.30 6.12
C TYR A 32 15.10 -22.75 6.39
N THR A 33 14.38 -23.43 7.28
CA THR A 33 14.60 -24.86 7.51
C THR A 33 14.30 -25.66 6.23
N PRO A 34 14.99 -26.80 6.00
CA PRO A 34 14.74 -27.63 4.82
C PRO A 34 13.26 -28.04 4.66
N ALA A 35 12.57 -28.28 5.78
CA ALA A 35 11.14 -28.58 5.80
C ALA A 35 10.29 -27.42 5.27
N PHE A 36 10.58 -26.18 5.68
CA PHE A 36 9.83 -25.01 5.20
C PHE A 36 10.18 -24.67 3.75
N GLN A 37 11.44 -24.84 3.32
CA GLN A 37 11.82 -24.69 1.91
C GLN A 37 11.07 -25.68 1.01
N ALA A 38 10.88 -26.92 1.45
CA ALA A 38 10.11 -27.92 0.73
C ALA A 38 8.62 -27.55 0.67
N LEU A 39 8.04 -27.08 1.79
CA LEU A 39 6.67 -26.56 1.85
C LEU A 39 6.49 -25.40 0.86
N LYS A 40 7.31 -24.35 0.97
CA LYS A 40 7.26 -23.16 0.09
C LYS A 40 7.33 -23.54 -1.39
N ARG A 41 8.30 -24.36 -1.81
CA ARG A 41 8.41 -24.82 -3.21
C ARG A 41 7.17 -25.57 -3.70
N ARG A 42 6.52 -26.33 -2.81
CA ARG A 42 5.29 -27.05 -3.14
C ARG A 42 4.11 -26.09 -3.29
N GLU A 43 3.90 -25.20 -2.34
CA GLU A 43 2.77 -24.26 -2.34
C GLU A 43 2.91 -23.21 -3.46
N GLU A 44 4.12 -22.68 -3.71
CA GLU A 44 4.36 -21.68 -4.77
C GLU A 44 4.31 -22.25 -6.19
N ARG A 45 4.36 -23.57 -6.34
CA ARG A 45 4.11 -24.23 -7.63
C ARG A 45 2.65 -24.13 -8.06
N VAL A 46 1.74 -23.93 -7.11
CA VAL A 46 0.32 -23.72 -7.39
C VAL A 46 0.16 -22.35 -8.02
N LYS A 47 -0.20 -22.32 -9.30
CA LYS A 47 -0.51 -21.05 -9.99
C LYS A 47 -1.78 -20.48 -9.40
N LEU A 48 -1.69 -19.27 -8.85
CA LEU A 48 -2.85 -18.51 -8.46
C LEU A 48 -3.61 -18.08 -9.71
N ASN A 49 -4.92 -18.30 -9.70
CA ASN A 49 -5.78 -17.76 -10.74
C ASN A 49 -6.21 -16.35 -10.33
N PHE A 50 -5.67 -15.36 -11.03
CA PHE A 50 -6.06 -13.95 -10.87
C PHE A 50 -7.13 -13.52 -11.86
N SER A 51 -7.74 -14.45 -12.61
CA SER A 51 -8.89 -14.12 -13.44
C SER A 51 -10.04 -13.66 -12.55
N SER A 52 -10.50 -12.45 -12.76
CA SER A 52 -11.68 -11.90 -12.13
C SER A 52 -12.61 -11.35 -13.21
N SER A 53 -13.92 -11.43 -12.97
CA SER A 53 -14.90 -10.70 -13.78
C SER A 53 -15.05 -9.25 -13.36
N ASN A 54 -14.31 -8.82 -12.32
CA ASN A 54 -14.39 -7.53 -11.63
C ASN A 54 -15.77 -7.23 -11.03
N ASP A 55 -16.62 -8.24 -10.85
CA ASP A 55 -17.97 -8.11 -10.27
C ASP A 55 -17.98 -8.22 -8.74
N GLU A 56 -16.82 -8.27 -8.10
CA GLU A 56 -16.74 -8.32 -6.65
C GLU A 56 -17.33 -7.06 -6.02
N GLY A 57 -17.95 -7.21 -4.84
CA GLY A 57 -18.61 -6.09 -4.16
C GLY A 57 -17.69 -4.90 -3.86
N TYR A 58 -16.38 -5.12 -3.71
CA TYR A 58 -15.41 -4.04 -3.51
C TYR A 58 -15.14 -3.20 -4.78
N ASN A 59 -15.54 -3.70 -5.96
CA ASN A 59 -15.49 -2.97 -7.23
C ASN A 59 -16.78 -2.22 -7.55
N SER A 60 -17.83 -2.39 -6.74
CA SER A 60 -19.09 -1.65 -6.91
C SER A 60 -18.90 -0.15 -6.70
N PRO A 61 -19.76 0.69 -7.31
CA PRO A 61 -19.73 2.13 -7.08
C PRO A 61 -19.80 2.46 -5.59
N ILE A 62 -18.98 3.42 -5.16
CA ILE A 62 -18.97 3.96 -3.81
C ILE A 62 -20.37 4.46 -3.48
N THR A 63 -20.86 4.08 -2.31
CA THR A 63 -22.14 4.51 -1.80
C THR A 63 -22.02 5.81 -1.01
N LEU A 64 -23.12 6.54 -0.89
CA LEU A 64 -23.17 7.75 -0.05
C LEU A 64 -22.82 7.45 1.42
N LEU A 65 -23.21 6.28 1.92
CA LEU A 65 -22.90 5.86 3.29
C LEU A 65 -21.40 5.67 3.49
N GLU A 66 -20.74 4.96 2.58
CA GLU A 66 -19.29 4.73 2.63
C GLU A 66 -18.52 6.05 2.60
N LEU A 67 -18.89 6.97 1.70
CA LEU A 67 -18.28 8.30 1.63
C LEU A 67 -18.45 9.06 2.95
N ARG A 68 -19.64 9.07 3.54
CA ARG A 68 -19.89 9.74 4.83
C ARG A 68 -19.11 9.11 5.98
N VAL A 69 -19.07 7.79 6.05
CA VAL A 69 -18.30 7.06 7.08
C VAL A 69 -16.81 7.33 6.92
N ALA A 70 -16.29 7.33 5.70
CA ALA A 70 -14.89 7.65 5.41
C ALA A 70 -14.53 9.08 5.84
N LEU A 71 -15.36 10.06 5.50
CA LEU A 71 -15.17 11.45 5.93
C LEU A 71 -15.22 11.60 7.45
N HIS A 72 -16.17 10.94 8.13
CA HIS A 72 -16.29 11.00 9.57
C HIS A 72 -15.11 10.33 10.30
N ARG A 73 -14.60 9.21 9.77
CA ARG A 73 -13.45 8.49 10.33
C ARG A 73 -12.09 9.12 9.97
N SER A 74 -12.07 10.06 9.03
CA SER A 74 -10.85 10.77 8.66
C SER A 74 -10.35 11.66 9.82
N GLY A 75 -9.05 11.58 10.10
CA GLY A 75 -8.41 12.36 11.16
C GLY A 75 -8.28 13.84 10.85
N ASN A 76 -7.82 14.62 11.83
CA ASN A 76 -7.52 16.05 11.65
C ASN A 76 -6.04 16.24 11.31
N THR A 77 -5.65 15.86 10.10
CA THR A 77 -4.28 16.11 9.62
C THR A 77 -4.12 17.55 9.14
N VAL A 78 -2.86 17.96 8.97
CA VAL A 78 -2.50 19.19 8.26
C VAL A 78 -3.12 19.18 6.86
N ALA A 79 -3.52 20.36 6.38
CA ALA A 79 -4.04 20.51 5.02
C ALA A 79 -3.03 20.01 3.98
N GLY A 80 -3.57 19.56 2.84
CA GLY A 80 -2.75 19.30 1.68
C GLY A 80 -2.13 20.59 1.11
N PRO A 81 -1.27 20.48 0.07
CA PRO A 81 -0.73 21.64 -0.65
C PRO A 81 -1.81 22.54 -1.26
N ASP A 82 -3.04 22.03 -1.39
CA ASP A 82 -4.25 22.74 -1.84
C ASP A 82 -4.91 23.57 -0.73
N GLY A 83 -4.45 23.47 0.52
CA GLY A 83 -5.03 24.16 1.67
C GLY A 83 -6.34 23.55 2.17
N LEU A 84 -6.75 22.37 1.68
CA LEU A 84 -8.00 21.73 2.11
C LEU A 84 -7.79 20.89 3.36
N HIS A 85 -8.58 21.18 4.40
CA HIS A 85 -8.62 20.39 5.62
C HIS A 85 -9.81 19.40 5.63
N TYR A 86 -9.63 18.24 6.26
CA TYR A 86 -10.70 17.26 6.47
C TYR A 86 -11.93 17.86 7.18
N ILE A 87 -11.75 18.87 8.03
CA ILE A 87 -12.89 19.54 8.67
C ILE A 87 -13.79 20.24 7.64
N MET A 88 -13.24 20.78 6.55
CA MET A 88 -14.02 21.39 5.49
C MET A 88 -14.86 20.32 4.77
N LEU A 89 -14.25 19.17 4.49
CA LEU A 89 -14.93 18.04 3.82
C LEU A 89 -16.08 17.47 4.66
N ARG A 90 -15.92 17.40 5.99
CA ARG A 90 -16.98 16.94 6.91
C ARG A 90 -18.16 17.91 7.03
N HIS A 91 -17.96 19.20 6.75
CA HIS A 91 -19.00 20.23 6.82
C HIS A 91 -19.50 20.66 5.44
N LEU A 92 -19.23 19.87 4.39
CA LEU A 92 -19.77 20.11 3.07
C LEU A 92 -21.30 20.05 3.08
N SER A 93 -21.91 20.84 2.19
CA SER A 93 -23.34 20.72 1.91
C SER A 93 -23.67 19.35 1.32
N GLU A 94 -24.91 18.91 1.48
CA GLU A 94 -25.39 17.65 0.88
C GLU A 94 -25.17 17.60 -0.64
N SER A 95 -25.46 18.70 -1.34
CA SER A 95 -25.22 18.80 -2.79
C SER A 95 -23.74 18.65 -3.14
N SER A 96 -22.84 19.18 -2.32
CA SER A 96 -21.40 19.03 -2.51
C SER A 96 -20.93 17.60 -2.27
N ILE A 97 -21.45 16.93 -1.23
CA ILE A 97 -21.15 15.50 -0.96
C ILE A 97 -21.63 14.63 -2.12
N LEU A 98 -22.84 14.87 -2.66
CA LEU A 98 -23.34 14.15 -3.82
C LEU A 98 -22.50 14.40 -5.07
N SER A 99 -22.03 15.62 -5.28
CA SER A 99 -21.14 15.95 -6.40
C SER A 99 -19.80 15.23 -6.27
N LEU A 100 -19.22 15.14 -5.07
CA LEU A 100 -18.02 14.35 -4.80
C LEU A 100 -18.25 12.86 -5.05
N LEU A 101 -19.38 12.31 -4.61
CA LEU A 101 -19.74 10.92 -4.84
C LEU A 101 -19.77 10.59 -6.33
N LEU A 102 -20.44 11.43 -7.12
CA LEU A 102 -20.51 11.29 -8.58
C LEU A 102 -19.12 11.39 -9.22
N LEU A 103 -18.30 12.34 -8.76
CA LEU A 103 -16.93 12.51 -9.27
C LEU A 103 -16.07 11.26 -9.00
N PHE A 104 -16.09 10.75 -7.76
CA PHE A 104 -15.29 9.58 -7.40
C PHE A 104 -15.73 8.32 -8.15
N ASN A 105 -17.04 8.08 -8.26
CA ASN A 105 -17.55 6.94 -9.03
C ASN A 105 -17.21 7.06 -10.51
N ARG A 106 -17.26 8.27 -11.06
CA ARG A 106 -16.81 8.49 -12.44
C ARG A 106 -15.34 8.15 -12.63
N ILE A 107 -14.47 8.60 -11.72
CA ILE A 107 -13.02 8.28 -11.77
C ILE A 107 -12.81 6.76 -11.63
N TRP A 108 -13.58 6.10 -10.76
CA TRP A 108 -13.48 4.66 -10.52
C TRP A 108 -13.85 3.80 -11.74
N GLU A 109 -14.82 4.26 -12.53
CA GLU A 109 -15.25 3.59 -13.76
C GLU A 109 -14.37 3.90 -14.99
N THR A 110 -13.40 4.83 -14.87
CA THR A 110 -12.51 5.21 -15.99
C THR A 110 -11.21 4.41 -15.96
#